data_AF-A0A093LFP8-F1
#
_entry.id   AF-A0A093LFP8-F1
#
_cell.length_a   1.000
_cell.length_b   1.000
_cell.length_c   1.000
_cell.angle_alpha   90.00
_cell.angle_beta   90.00
_cell.angle_gamma   90.00
#
_symmetry.space_group_name_H-M   'P 1'
#
loop_
_entity.id
_entity.type
_entity.pdbx_description
1 polymer ?
#
loop_
_entity_poly.entity_id
_entity_poly.type
_entity_poly.pdbx_seq_one_letter_code
_entity_poly.pdbx_strand_id
1 'polypeptide(L)'
;LACEDFKKTKSSTKIASKAQKIYSDFIQADAPKEINIDFHTKDHISQNISEPTLSCFDDAQRLIYSLMAKDSFPRFLRSEEYKELVRKQQNGNQKRWLPF
;
A
#
# COMPACT_ATOMS: atom_id res chain seq x y z
N LEU A 1 -0.66 1.37 2.48
CA LEU A 1 -0.61 1.71 3.92
C LEU A 1 -0.66 3.22 4.15
N ALA A 2 0.27 4.00 3.58
CA ALA A 2 0.28 5.45 3.75
C ALA A 2 -1.06 6.13 3.42
N CYS A 3 -1.75 5.72 2.34
CA CYS A 3 -3.08 6.25 2.00
C CYS A 3 -4.15 5.93 3.06
N GLU A 4 -4.12 4.75 3.68
CA GLU A 4 -5.07 4.38 4.75
C GLU A 4 -4.86 5.22 6.01
N ASP A 5 -3.60 5.51 6.34
CA ASP A 5 -3.27 6.38 7.48
C ASP A 5 -3.52 7.86 7.19
N PHE A 6 -3.45 8.25 5.91
CA PHE A 6 -3.83 9.57 5.45
C PHE A 6 -5.34 9.81 5.58
N LYS A 7 -6.17 8.87 5.12
CA LYS A 7 -7.64 8.92 5.20
C LYS A 7 -8.21 9.08 6.60
N LYS A 8 -7.49 8.61 7.62
CA LYS A 8 -7.88 8.74 9.04
C LYS A 8 -7.57 10.11 9.64
N THR A 9 -6.96 11.01 8.88
CA THR A 9 -6.50 12.33 9.37
C THR A 9 -7.65 13.32 9.42
N LYS A 10 -7.84 13.97 10.58
CA LYS A 10 -8.94 14.94 10.79
C LYS A 10 -8.52 16.41 10.73
N SER A 11 -7.26 16.71 11.06
CA SER A 11 -6.75 18.09 11.09
C SER A 11 -6.27 18.52 9.70
N SER A 12 -6.79 19.63 9.19
CA SER A 12 -6.41 20.19 7.88
C SER A 12 -4.90 20.39 7.73
N THR A 13 -4.22 20.94 8.74
CA THR A 13 -2.75 21.09 8.74
C THR A 13 -2.01 19.75 8.65
N LYS A 14 -2.56 18.70 9.29
CA LYS A 14 -1.99 17.35 9.20
C LYS A 14 -2.29 16.69 7.86
N ILE A 15 -3.41 17.01 7.22
CA ILE A 15 -3.74 16.54 5.86
C ILE A 15 -2.69 17.11 4.90
N ALA A 16 -2.46 18.42 4.90
CA ALA A 16 -1.47 19.05 4.02
C ALA A 16 -0.06 18.44 4.20
N SER A 17 0.44 18.37 5.43
CA SER A 17 1.79 17.83 5.70
C SER A 17 1.93 16.34 5.35
N LYS A 18 0.92 15.50 5.63
CA LYS A 18 0.95 14.08 5.24
C LYS A 18 0.84 13.89 3.73
N ALA A 19 0.01 14.67 3.05
CA ALA A 19 -0.13 14.59 1.60
C ALA A 19 1.20 14.90 0.92
N GLN A 20 1.87 15.98 1.33
CA GLN A 20 3.20 16.35 0.83
C GLN A 20 4.25 15.27 1.09
N LYS A 21 4.19 14.61 2.26
CA LYS A 21 5.06 13.48 2.56
C LYS A 21 4.80 12.29 1.63
N ILE A 22 3.54 11.92 1.40
CA ILE A 22 3.18 10.82 0.49
C ILE A 22 3.63 11.15 -0.93
N TYR A 23 3.44 12.39 -1.37
CA TYR A 23 3.85 12.84 -2.69
C TYR A 23 5.36 12.72 -2.89
N SER A 24 6.15 13.28 -1.97
CA SER A 24 7.62 13.25 -2.05
C SER A 24 8.22 11.85 -1.87
N ASP A 25 7.60 10.98 -1.07
CA ASP A 25 8.09 9.61 -0.84
C ASP A 25 7.75 8.67 -2.01
N PHE A 26 6.59 8.83 -2.66
CA PHE A 26 6.03 7.81 -3.57
C PHE A 26 5.60 8.29 -4.96
N ILE A 27 5.32 9.59 -5.17
CA ILE A 27 4.69 10.08 -6.42
C ILE A 27 5.63 10.96 -7.24
N GLN A 28 6.39 11.85 -6.60
CA GLN A 28 7.29 12.78 -7.26
C GLN A 28 8.28 12.02 -8.15
N ALA A 29 8.67 12.62 -9.29
CA ALA A 29 9.77 12.08 -10.08
C ALA A 29 11.03 11.92 -9.21
N ASP A 30 11.68 10.76 -9.35
CA ASP A 30 12.88 10.38 -8.60
C ASP A 30 12.65 10.23 -7.09
N ALA A 31 11.39 10.03 -6.68
CA ALA A 31 11.07 9.75 -5.29
C ALA A 31 11.76 8.45 -4.83
N PRO A 32 12.24 8.38 -3.58
CA PRO A 32 13.01 7.23 -3.08
C PRO A 32 12.22 5.92 -3.12
N LYS A 33 10.89 6.00 -3.14
CA LYS A 33 9.97 4.85 -3.25
C LYS A 33 8.94 5.09 -4.35
N GLU A 34 9.36 5.73 -5.45
CA GLU A 34 8.48 6.03 -6.58
C GLU A 34 7.70 4.79 -7.02
N ILE A 35 6.38 4.93 -7.09
CA ILE A 35 5.48 3.85 -7.48
C ILE A 35 5.19 3.92 -8.98
N ASN A 36 5.06 2.76 -9.61
CA ASN A 36 4.73 2.68 -11.03
C ASN A 36 3.22 2.96 -11.25
N ILE A 37 2.88 4.21 -11.57
CA ILE A 37 1.53 4.66 -11.97
C ILE A 37 1.59 5.41 -13.30
N ASP A 38 0.47 5.45 -14.01
CA ASP A 38 0.39 6.14 -15.29
C ASP A 38 0.53 7.66 -15.15
N PHE A 39 0.93 8.30 -16.25
CA PHE A 39 1.18 9.75 -16.30
C PHE A 39 -0.06 10.56 -15.89
N HIS A 40 -1.26 10.16 -16.33
CA HIS A 40 -2.48 10.92 -16.05
C HIS A 40 -2.80 10.92 -14.55
N THR A 41 -2.67 9.77 -13.89
CA THR A 41 -2.83 9.67 -12.44
C THR A 41 -1.80 10.52 -11.69
N LYS A 42 -0.53 10.47 -12.12
CA LYS A 42 0.55 11.27 -11.51
C LYS A 42 0.33 12.77 -11.68
N ASP A 43 -0.06 13.22 -12.87
CA ASP A 43 -0.36 14.63 -13.16
C ASP A 43 -1.53 15.13 -12.31
N HIS A 44 -2.62 14.36 -12.24
CA HIS A 44 -3.78 14.70 -11.43
C HIS A 44 -3.42 14.89 -9.94
N ILE A 45 -2.59 14.01 -9.37
CA ILE A 45 -2.13 14.16 -7.98
C ILE A 45 -1.27 15.42 -7.84
N SER A 46 -0.37 15.66 -8.80
CA SER A 46 0.55 16.80 -8.78
C SER A 46 -0.18 18.14 -8.80
N GLN A 47 -1.28 18.26 -9.55
CA GLN A 47 -2.09 19.48 -9.59
C GLN A 47 -2.88 19.73 -8.31
N ASN A 48 -3.29 18.67 -7.61
CA ASN A 48 -4.14 18.78 -6.42
C ASN A 48 -3.36 18.77 -5.09
N ILE A 49 -2.03 18.67 -5.14
CA ILE A 49 -1.21 18.52 -3.92
C ILE A 49 -1.06 19.81 -3.12
N SER A 50 -1.34 20.97 -3.71
CA SER A 50 -1.37 22.27 -3.04
C SER A 50 -2.54 22.40 -2.07
N GLU A 51 -3.69 21.80 -2.41
CA GLU A 51 -4.90 21.79 -1.59
C GLU A 51 -5.45 20.35 -1.47
N PRO A 52 -4.75 19.48 -0.72
CA PRO A 52 -5.04 18.06 -0.74
C PRO A 52 -6.32 17.72 0.01
N THR A 53 -7.16 16.90 -0.61
CA THR A 53 -8.33 16.28 0.00
C THR A 53 -8.03 14.86 0.46
N LEU A 54 -8.89 14.26 1.29
CA LEU A 54 -8.71 12.87 1.75
C LEU A 54 -8.78 11.83 0.61
N SER A 55 -9.33 12.20 -0.55
CA SER A 55 -9.40 11.36 -1.75
C SER A 55 -8.25 11.59 -2.74
N CYS A 56 -7.30 12.48 -2.43
CA CYS A 56 -6.19 12.87 -3.33
C CYS A 56 -5.41 11.67 -3.89
N PHE A 57 -5.29 10.58 -3.11
CA PHE A 57 -4.53 9.38 -3.51
C PHE A 57 -5.41 8.16 -3.83
N ASP A 58 -6.73 8.31 -3.95
CA ASP A 58 -7.64 7.17 -4.10
C ASP A 58 -7.37 6.37 -5.38
N ASP A 59 -7.19 7.04 -6.50
CA ASP A 59 -7.00 6.37 -7.79
C ASP A 59 -5.63 5.70 -7.86
N ALA A 60 -4.56 6.39 -7.44
CA ALA A 60 -3.25 5.75 -7.31
C ALA A 60 -3.27 4.56 -6.36
N GLN A 61 -3.97 4.66 -5.22
CA GLN A 61 -4.09 3.54 -4.29
C GLN A 61 -4.80 2.34 -4.92
N ARG A 62 -5.91 2.56 -5.65
CA ARG A 62 -6.66 1.51 -6.33
C ARG A 62 -5.84 0.83 -7.43
N LEU A 63 -5.10 1.62 -8.22
CA LEU A 63 -4.23 1.11 -9.27
C LEU A 63 -3.13 0.21 -8.69
N ILE A 64 -2.40 0.68 -7.68
CA ILE A 64 -1.34 -0.10 -7.04
C ILE A 64 -1.88 -1.35 -6.37
N TYR A 65 -3.04 -1.26 -5.70
CA TYR A 65 -3.67 -2.44 -5.12
C TYR A 65 -4.00 -3.48 -6.20
N SER A 66 -4.58 -3.03 -7.32
CA SER A 66 -4.93 -3.92 -8.44
C SER A 66 -3.68 -4.55 -9.07
N LEU A 67 -2.59 -3.78 -9.20
CA LEU A 67 -1.32 -4.27 -9.72
C LEU A 67 -0.72 -5.35 -8.80
N MET A 68 -0.67 -5.08 -7.50
CA MET A 68 -0.21 -6.06 -6.51
C MET A 68 -1.07 -7.33 -6.53
N ALA A 69 -2.39 -7.19 -6.61
CA ALA A 69 -3.32 -8.33 -6.64
C ALA A 69 -3.13 -9.21 -7.89
N LYS A 70 -2.78 -8.61 -9.03
CA LYS A 70 -2.59 -9.32 -10.30
C LYS A 70 -1.21 -9.97 -10.43
N ASP A 71 -0.17 -9.39 -9.84
CA ASP A 71 1.21 -9.82 -10.08
C ASP A 71 1.93 -10.29 -8.80
N SER A 72 2.15 -9.38 -7.84
CA SER A 72 2.92 -9.70 -6.63
C SER A 72 2.24 -10.74 -5.75
N PHE A 73 0.91 -10.68 -5.59
CA PHE A 73 0.17 -11.55 -4.69
C PHE A 73 0.14 -13.01 -5.15
N PRO A 74 -0.17 -13.35 -6.43
CA PRO A 74 -0.05 -14.72 -6.91
C PRO A 74 1.37 -15.29 -6.85
N ARG A 75 2.40 -14.44 -7.03
CA ARG A 75 3.79 -14.84 -6.84
C ARG A 75 4.09 -15.14 -5.37
N PHE A 76 3.63 -14.30 -4.46
CA PHE A 76 3.74 -14.54 -3.01
C PHE A 76 3.07 -15.85 -2.58
N LEU A 77 1.89 -16.19 -3.09
CA LEU A 77 1.23 -17.47 -2.76
C LEU A 77 2.01 -18.72 -3.22
N ARG A 78 2.89 -18.57 -4.21
CA ARG A 78 3.75 -19.66 -4.70
C ARG A 78 5.15 -19.67 -4.07
N SER A 79 5.49 -18.63 -3.31
CA SER A 79 6.78 -18.45 -2.65
C SER A 79 7.00 -19.47 -1.53
N GLU A 80 8.26 -19.77 -1.20
CA GLU A 80 8.57 -20.69 -0.10
C GLU A 80 8.22 -20.07 1.26
N GLU A 81 8.35 -18.76 1.40
CA GLU A 81 7.98 -18.01 2.60
C GLU A 81 6.51 -18.25 2.96
N TYR A 82 5.62 -18.17 1.97
CA TYR A 82 4.20 -18.46 2.19
C TYR A 82 3.95 -19.94 2.52
N LYS A 83 4.58 -20.86 1.78
CA LYS A 83 4.42 -22.31 2.03
C LYS A 83 4.92 -22.71 3.42
N GLU A 84 6.02 -22.13 3.88
CA GLU A 84 6.55 -22.35 5.23
C GLU A 84 5.58 -21.85 6.31
N LEU A 85 4.97 -20.68 6.12
CA LEU A 85 3.94 -20.16 7.02
C LEU A 85 2.76 -21.13 7.12
N VAL A 86 2.27 -21.63 5.99
CA VAL A 86 1.17 -22.62 5.94
C VAL A 86 1.56 -23.92 6.66
N ARG A 87 2.77 -24.46 6.42
CA ARG A 87 3.27 -25.65 7.10
C ARG A 87 3.39 -25.45 8.61
N LYS A 88 3.92 -24.30 9.06
CA LYS A 88 4.01 -23.97 10.51
C LYS A 88 2.63 -23.92 11.16
N GLN A 89 1.64 -23.35 10.48
CA GLN A 89 0.26 -23.30 10.98
C GLN A 89 -0.37 -24.70 11.08
N GLN A 90 -0.16 -25.57 10.09
CA GLN A 90 -0.64 -26.95 10.11
C GLN A 90 0.03 -27.78 11.22
N ASN A 91 1.34 -27.64 11.39
CA ASN A 91 2.08 -28.33 12.45
C ASN A 91 1.70 -27.83 13.86
N GLY A 92 1.44 -26.53 14.01
CA GLY A 92 0.92 -25.96 15.26
C GLY A 92 -0.47 -26.51 15.63
N ASN A 93 -1.32 -26.70 14.63
CA ASN A 93 -2.63 -27.34 14.80
C ASN A 93 -2.48 -28.83 15.15
N GLN A 94 -1.54 -29.56 14.55
CA GLN A 94 -1.32 -30.97 14.86
C GLN A 94 -0.74 -31.18 16.28
N LYS A 95 0.10 -30.26 16.76
CA LYS A 95 0.64 -30.29 18.14
C LYS A 95 -0.41 -29.99 19.22
N ARG A 96 -1.52 -29.31 18.88
CA ARG A 96 -2.64 -29.06 19.81
C ARG A 96 -3.45 -30.32 20.15
N TRP A 97 -3.34 -31.38 19.34
CA TRP A 97 -4.08 -32.64 19.50
C TRP A 97 -3.21 -33.79 20.03
N LEU A 98 -2.02 -33.50 20.58
CA LEU A 98 -1.21 -34.53 21.24
C LEU A 98 -1.70 -34.69 22.69
N PRO A 99 -2.30 -35.83 23.07
CA PRO A 99 -2.62 -36.10 24.45
C PRO A 99 -1.32 -36.48 25.17
N PHE A 100 -0.95 -35.69 26.17
CA PHE A 100 -0.26 -36.24 27.34
C PHE A 100 -1.33 -36.71 28.32
#